data_AF-A0A7X9E131-F1
#
_entry.id   AF-A0A7X9E131-F1
#
_cell.length_a   1.000
_cell.length_b   1.000
_cell.length_c   1.000
_cell.angle_alpha   90.00
_cell.angle_beta   90.00
_cell.angle_gamma   90.00
#
_symmetry.space_group_name_H-M   'P 1'
#
loop_
_entity.id
_entity.type
_entity.pdbx_description
1 polymer ?
#
loop_
_entity_poly.entity_id
_entity_poly.type
_entity_poly.pdbx_seq_one_letter_code
_entity_poly.pdbx_strand_id
1 'polypeptide(L)'
;MGQQQLLLILLGILIVGVAIFVGINLFRANAIESKRANLTNELVNLASLAQQYYMKPKALGGGARTFTGWKIPEELVTTANGHFTSTVFTDSVVILGIGNEVVTNNDSIKVQLTVRSTSFRTVILN
;
A
#
# COMPACT_ATOMS: atom_id res chain seq x y z
N MET A 1 10.86 -21.13 -51.98
CA MET A 1 10.87 -19.75 -51.44
C MET A 1 9.65 -19.46 -50.56
N GLY A 2 8.42 -19.77 -50.97
CA GLY A 2 7.21 -19.57 -50.14
C GLY A 2 7.22 -20.28 -48.78
N GLN A 3 7.77 -21.50 -48.67
CA GLN A 3 7.84 -22.25 -47.41
C GLN A 3 8.77 -21.60 -46.36
N GLN A 4 9.92 -21.04 -46.78
CA GLN A 4 10.84 -20.35 -45.86
C GLN A 4 10.28 -19.00 -45.40
N GLN A 5 9.60 -18.26 -46.28
CA GLN A 5 8.94 -17.02 -45.91
C GLN A 5 7.79 -17.25 -44.92
N LEU A 6 7.00 -18.31 -45.11
CA LEU A 6 5.96 -18.73 -44.15
C LEU A 6 6.54 -19.07 -42.77
N LEU A 7 7.69 -19.76 -42.71
CA LEU A 7 8.34 -20.09 -41.45
C LEU A 7 8.88 -18.86 -40.72
N LEU A 8 9.43 -17.88 -41.43
CA LEU A 8 9.94 -16.64 -40.83
C LEU A 8 8.81 -15.76 -40.27
N ILE A 9 7.67 -15.70 -40.95
CA ILE A 9 6.48 -14.99 -40.44
C ILE A 9 5.96 -15.66 -39.17
N LEU A 10 5.88 -17.00 -39.16
CA LEU A 10 5.43 -17.76 -38.00
C LEU A 10 6.34 -17.52 -36.78
N LEU A 11 7.66 -17.53 -37.00
CA LEU A 11 8.63 -17.25 -35.93
C LEU A 11 8.47 -15.82 -35.38
N GLY A 12 8.26 -14.83 -36.27
CA GLY A 12 8.03 -13.45 -35.86
C GLY A 12 6.79 -13.29 -34.98
N ILE A 13 5.67 -13.90 -35.37
CA ILE A 13 4.41 -13.84 -34.60
C ILE A 13 4.56 -14.54 -33.25
N LEU A 14 5.29 -15.66 -33.19
CA LEU A 14 5.53 -16.38 -31.94
C LEU A 14 6.28 -15.51 -30.93
N ILE A 15 7.31 -14.80 -31.38
CA ILE A 15 8.10 -13.90 -30.53
C ILE A 15 7.23 -12.72 -30.04
N VAL A 16 6.47 -12.08 -30.95
CA VAL A 16 5.59 -10.96 -30.59
C VAL A 16 4.52 -11.40 -29.59
N GLY A 17 3.94 -12.58 -29.75
CA GLY A 17 2.93 -13.12 -28.84
C GLY A 17 3.44 -13.27 -27.41
N VAL A 18 4.65 -13.82 -27.23
CA VAL A 18 5.28 -13.96 -25.91
C VAL A 18 5.63 -12.59 -25.33
N ALA A 19 6.15 -11.66 -26.15
CA ALA A 19 6.51 -10.32 -25.70
C ALA A 19 5.29 -9.54 -25.14
N ILE A 20 4.14 -9.63 -25.82
CA ILE A 20 2.89 -9.01 -25.35
C ILE A 20 2.45 -9.64 -24.02
N PHE A 21 2.47 -10.97 -23.93
CA PHE A 21 2.09 -11.67 -22.71
C PHE A 21 2.94 -11.26 -21.52
N VAL A 22 4.27 -11.26 -21.67
CA VAL A 22 5.19 -10.83 -20.61
C VAL A 22 5.00 -9.34 -20.28
N GLY A 23 4.83 -8.49 -21.29
CA GLY A 23 4.62 -7.06 -21.11
C GLY A 23 3.38 -6.73 -20.27
N ILE A 24 2.26 -7.42 -20.52
CA ILE A 24 1.03 -7.25 -19.73
C ILE A 24 1.22 -7.70 -18.29
N ASN A 25 1.88 -8.84 -18.06
CA ASN A 25 2.14 -9.34 -16.71
C ASN A 25 3.04 -8.39 -15.93
N LEU A 26 4.10 -7.88 -16.57
CA LEU A 26 4.99 -6.89 -15.97
C LEU A 26 4.26 -5.57 -15.66
N PHE A 27 3.41 -5.09 -16.57
CA PHE A 27 2.63 -3.88 -16.36
C PHE A 27 1.71 -4.01 -15.14
N ARG A 28 1.00 -5.15 -15.01
CA ARG A 28 0.14 -5.44 -13.85
C ARG A 28 0.96 -5.50 -12.55
N ALA A 29 2.09 -6.21 -12.55
CA ALA A 29 2.95 -6.30 -11.38
C ALA A 29 3.47 -4.92 -10.92
N ASN A 30 3.85 -4.06 -11.87
CA ASN A 30 4.28 -2.69 -11.55
C ASN A 30 3.15 -1.82 -10.99
N ALA A 31 1.92 -1.95 -11.53
CA ALA A 31 0.77 -1.22 -11.01
C ALA A 31 0.46 -1.60 -9.55
N ILE A 32 0.51 -2.90 -9.24
CA ILE A 32 0.33 -3.44 -7.89
C ILE A 32 1.40 -2.91 -6.94
N GLU A 33 2.67 -2.94 -7.35
CA GLU A 33 3.78 -2.46 -6.53
C GLU A 33 3.69 -0.94 -6.28
N SER A 34 3.37 -0.16 -7.31
CA SER A 34 3.15 1.28 -7.17
C SER A 34 2.04 1.59 -6.18
N LYS A 35 0.93 0.84 -6.21
CA LYS A 35 -0.16 1.00 -5.26
C LYS A 35 0.25 0.66 -3.82
N ARG A 36 1.00 -0.43 -3.64
CA ARG A 36 1.57 -0.83 -2.35
C ARG A 36 2.49 0.25 -1.79
N ALA A 37 3.33 0.87 -2.63
CA ALA A 37 4.18 1.98 -2.24
C ALA A 37 3.36 3.20 -1.81
N ASN A 38 2.31 3.56 -2.55
CA ASN A 38 1.42 4.67 -2.20
C ASN A 38 0.72 4.45 -0.85
N LEU A 39 0.13 3.27 -0.63
CA LEU A 39 -0.47 2.92 0.66
C LEU A 39 0.55 2.99 1.81
N THR A 40 1.77 2.50 1.58
CA THR A 40 2.83 2.55 2.58
C THR A 40 3.22 3.99 2.92
N ASN A 41 3.32 4.88 1.92
CA ASN A 41 3.62 6.29 2.12
C ASN A 41 2.53 7.00 2.94
N GLU A 42 1.26 6.71 2.67
CA GLU A 42 0.15 7.25 3.47
C GLU A 42 0.17 6.73 4.92
N LEU A 43 0.45 5.44 5.12
CA LEU A 43 0.62 4.88 6.46
C LEU A 43 1.77 5.52 7.22
N VAL A 44 2.89 5.81 6.55
CA VAL A 44 4.04 6.51 7.15
C VAL A 44 3.67 7.95 7.53
N ASN A 45 2.86 8.63 6.71
CA ASN A 45 2.33 9.95 7.06
C ASN A 45 1.46 9.87 8.34
N LEU A 46 0.51 8.91 8.38
CA LEU A 46 -0.33 8.68 9.56
C LEU A 46 0.49 8.31 10.80
N ALA A 47 1.57 7.54 10.63
CA ALA A 47 2.51 7.20 11.69
C ALA A 47 3.16 8.44 12.30
N SER A 48 3.60 9.37 11.44
CA SER A 48 4.16 10.65 11.89
C SER A 48 3.12 11.46 12.67
N LEU A 49 1.87 11.52 12.21
CA LEU A 49 0.79 12.21 12.93
C LEU A 49 0.52 11.57 14.30
N ALA A 50 0.53 10.24 14.40
CA ALA A 50 0.38 9.52 15.65
C ALA A 50 1.54 9.82 16.62
N GLN A 51 2.79 9.82 16.13
CA GLN A 51 3.96 10.15 16.95
C GLN A 51 3.95 11.61 17.42
N GLN A 52 3.54 12.53 16.54
CA GLN A 52 3.36 13.94 16.91
C GLN A 52 2.29 14.09 18.00
N TYR A 53 1.18 13.36 17.91
CA TYR A 53 0.16 13.34 18.97
C TYR A 53 0.74 12.84 20.30
N TYR A 54 1.50 11.75 20.28
CA TYR A 54 2.15 11.19 21.47
C TYR A 54 3.07 12.21 22.16
N MET A 55 3.84 12.99 21.40
CA MET A 55 4.77 13.99 21.94
C MET A 55 4.07 15.27 22.44
N LYS A 56 2.92 15.63 21.88
CA LYS A 56 2.20 16.85 22.27
C LYS A 56 1.61 16.73 23.69
N PRO A 57 1.74 17.76 24.55
CA PRO A 57 1.07 17.81 25.85
C PRO A 57 -0.46 17.81 25.73
N LYS A 58 -1.14 17.29 26.76
CA LYS A 58 -2.61 17.24 26.80
C LYS A 58 -3.27 18.63 26.72
N ALA A 59 -2.60 19.65 27.27
CA ALA A 59 -3.05 21.05 27.21
C ALA A 59 -3.15 21.61 25.78
N LEU A 60 -2.42 21.00 24.82
CA LEU A 60 -2.43 21.38 23.40
C LEU A 60 -3.18 20.35 22.53
N GLY A 61 -4.03 19.52 23.14
CA GLY A 61 -4.79 18.48 22.44
C GLY A 61 -3.97 17.25 22.04
N GLY A 62 -2.80 17.03 22.65
CA GLY A 62 -1.97 15.84 22.44
C GLY A 62 -2.23 14.70 23.44
N GLY A 63 -1.45 13.64 23.29
CA GLY A 63 -1.55 12.41 24.07
C GLY A 63 -0.70 12.37 25.34
N ALA A 64 0.16 13.36 25.60
CA ALA A 64 1.02 13.43 26.78
C ALA A 64 1.78 12.11 27.09
N ARG A 65 2.48 11.57 26.07
CA ARG A 65 3.17 10.26 26.09
C ARG A 65 2.24 9.05 26.14
N THR A 66 1.02 9.20 25.63
CA THR A 66 0.11 8.09 25.38
C THR A 66 -0.47 8.23 23.98
N PHE A 67 -0.86 7.13 23.36
CA PHE A 67 -1.62 7.18 22.11
C PHE A 67 -3.13 7.19 22.33
N THR A 68 -3.59 7.00 23.56
CA THR A 68 -5.02 7.00 23.91
C THR A 68 -5.71 8.29 23.46
N GLY A 69 -6.76 8.15 22.66
CA GLY A 69 -7.52 9.27 22.10
C GLY A 69 -7.02 9.74 20.73
N TRP A 70 -5.92 9.18 20.21
CA TRP A 70 -5.53 9.42 18.82
C TRP A 70 -6.57 8.83 17.87
N LYS A 71 -6.87 9.56 16.79
CA LYS A 71 -7.73 9.10 15.71
C LYS A 71 -7.14 9.54 14.37
N ILE A 72 -7.42 8.75 13.34
CA ILE A 72 -7.11 9.15 11.96
C ILE A 72 -7.99 10.37 11.63
N PRO A 73 -7.44 11.46 11.05
CA PRO A 73 -8.24 12.56 10.53
C PRO A 73 -9.25 12.05 9.50
N GLU A 74 -10.50 12.53 9.54
CA GLU A 74 -11.60 12.00 8.71
C GLU A 74 -11.27 12.04 7.20
N GLU A 75 -10.55 13.08 6.76
CA GLU A 75 -10.07 13.24 5.38
C GLU A 75 -9.09 12.15 4.93
N LEU A 76 -8.39 11.50 5.87
CA LEU A 76 -7.39 10.46 5.61
C LEU A 76 -7.91 9.05 5.91
N VAL A 77 -9.15 8.91 6.38
CA VAL A 77 -9.78 7.59 6.61
C VAL A 77 -10.06 6.90 5.27
N THR A 78 -10.47 7.64 4.25
CA THR A 78 -10.69 7.11 2.90
C THR A 78 -10.04 8.03 1.89
N THR A 79 -9.05 7.51 1.18
CA THR A 79 -8.31 8.23 0.14
C THR A 79 -8.53 7.57 -1.21
N ALA A 80 -7.98 8.16 -2.28
CA ALA A 80 -7.95 7.53 -3.60
C ALA A 80 -7.13 6.22 -3.61
N ASN A 81 -6.30 5.99 -2.58
CA ASN A 81 -5.46 4.82 -2.48
C ASN A 81 -6.07 3.68 -1.67
N GLY A 82 -6.94 3.98 -0.72
CA GLY A 82 -7.58 2.95 0.08
C GLY A 82 -8.34 3.49 1.27
N HIS A 83 -8.68 2.56 2.16
CA HIS A 83 -9.34 2.82 3.42
C HIS A 83 -8.40 2.49 4.58
N PHE A 84 -8.32 3.37 5.57
CA PHE A 84 -7.44 3.26 6.71
C PHE A 84 -8.22 3.15 8.01
N THR A 85 -7.88 2.15 8.79
CA THR A 85 -8.45 1.92 10.12
C THR A 85 -7.33 1.93 11.16
N SER A 86 -7.64 2.39 12.38
CA SER A 86 -6.68 2.37 13.48
C SER A 86 -7.22 1.60 14.67
N THR A 87 -6.34 0.85 15.32
CA THR A 87 -6.54 0.25 16.63
C THR A 87 -5.52 0.88 17.58
N VAL A 88 -6.02 1.59 18.57
CA VAL A 88 -5.20 2.39 19.49
C VAL A 88 -4.99 1.62 20.79
N PHE A 89 -3.74 1.53 21.22
CA PHE A 89 -3.32 1.05 22.52
C PHE A 89 -2.69 2.19 23.32
N THR A 90 -2.31 1.95 24.57
CA THR A 90 -1.66 2.98 25.39
C THR A 90 -0.26 3.32 24.89
N ASP A 91 0.50 2.30 24.49
CA ASP A 91 1.92 2.37 24.10
C ASP A 91 2.16 2.35 22.59
N SER A 92 1.12 2.04 21.82
CA SER A 92 1.23 1.81 20.38
C SER A 92 -0.08 2.07 19.63
N VAL A 93 0.01 2.25 18.33
CA VAL A 93 -1.13 2.31 17.42
C VAL A 93 -0.89 1.38 16.26
N VAL A 94 -1.85 0.51 15.97
CA VAL A 94 -1.85 -0.33 14.77
C VAL A 94 -2.75 0.32 13.74
N ILE A 95 -2.19 0.68 12.59
CA ILE A 95 -2.91 1.28 11.46
C ILE A 95 -2.95 0.24 10.35
N LEU A 96 -4.14 -0.06 9.85
CA LEU A 96 -4.36 -0.99 8.74
C LEU A 96 -4.87 -0.20 7.54
N GLY A 97 -4.11 -0.20 6.45
CA GLY A 97 -4.50 0.33 5.15
C GLY A 97 -4.94 -0.81 4.22
N ILE A 98 -6.13 -0.69 3.66
CA ILE A 98 -6.71 -1.63 2.69
C ILE A 98 -6.86 -0.90 1.36
N GLY A 99 -6.17 -1.38 0.32
CA GLY A 99 -6.27 -0.86 -1.03
C GLY A 99 -7.68 -0.98 -1.60
N ASN A 100 -8.10 0.01 -2.38
CA ASN A 100 -9.41 0.01 -3.04
C ASN A 100 -9.48 -0.90 -4.27
N GLU A 101 -8.34 -1.33 -4.81
CA GLU A 101 -8.26 -2.20 -5.97
C GLU A 101 -8.06 -3.66 -5.57
N VAL A 102 -8.86 -4.54 -6.17
CA VAL A 102 -8.71 -5.99 -6.06
C VAL A 102 -7.56 -6.42 -6.96
N VAL A 103 -6.58 -7.09 -6.38
CA VAL A 103 -5.33 -7.46 -7.05
C VAL A 103 -5.31 -8.93 -7.48
N THR A 104 -5.90 -9.83 -6.70
CA THR A 104 -5.98 -11.27 -7.06
C THR A 104 -7.20 -11.90 -6.42
N ASN A 105 -8.05 -12.57 -7.21
CA ASN A 105 -9.17 -13.41 -6.71
C ASN A 105 -9.97 -12.77 -5.56
N ASN A 106 -10.34 -11.49 -5.69
CA ASN A 106 -11.12 -10.75 -4.70
C ASN A 106 -10.35 -10.26 -3.44
N ASP A 107 -9.02 -10.39 -3.41
CA ASP A 107 -8.17 -9.82 -2.36
C ASP A 107 -7.52 -8.49 -2.77
N SER A 108 -7.51 -7.56 -1.83
CA SER A 108 -6.93 -6.23 -1.95
C SER A 108 -5.58 -6.18 -1.25
N ILE A 109 -4.71 -5.26 -1.65
CA ILE A 109 -3.44 -5.02 -0.95
C ILE A 109 -3.75 -4.56 0.47
N LYS A 110 -3.24 -5.27 1.48
CA LYS A 110 -3.37 -4.89 2.88
C LYS A 110 -1.97 -4.59 3.44
N VAL A 111 -1.83 -3.43 4.06
CA VAL A 111 -0.58 -3.02 4.72
C VAL A 111 -0.90 -2.61 6.14
N GLN A 112 -0.24 -3.25 7.09
CA GLN A 112 -0.34 -2.93 8.50
C GLN A 112 0.90 -2.17 8.94
N LEU A 113 0.72 -1.08 9.66
CA LEU A 113 1.81 -0.30 10.24
C LEU A 113 1.58 -0.16 11.74
N THR A 114 2.53 -0.63 12.53
CA THR A 114 2.52 -0.52 13.99
C THR A 114 3.41 0.64 14.41
N VAL A 115 2.81 1.68 14.99
CA VAL A 115 3.48 2.88 15.49
C VAL A 115 3.76 2.74 16.97
N ARG A 116 4.99 3.08 17.38
CA ARG A 116 5.42 3.29 18.77
C ARG A 116 5.95 4.72 18.91
N SER A 117 6.30 5.11 20.13
CA SER A 117 6.74 6.47 20.48
C SER A 117 7.88 7.02 19.60
N THR A 118 8.84 6.17 19.20
CA THR A 118 10.03 6.57 18.43
C THR A 118 10.28 5.72 17.19
N SER A 119 9.49 4.67 16.97
CA SER A 119 9.67 3.74 15.86
C SER A 119 8.32 3.36 15.27
N PHE A 120 8.34 2.89 14.02
CA PHE A 120 7.20 2.23 13.42
C PHE A 120 7.67 1.01 12.64
N ARG A 121 6.80 0.03 12.49
CA ARG A 121 7.07 -1.21 11.75
C ARG A 121 5.95 -1.47 10.76
N THR A 122 6.32 -1.59 9.49
CA THR A 122 5.39 -1.95 8.41
C THR A 122 5.42 -3.46 8.18
N VAL A 123 4.24 -4.04 7.97
CA VAL A 123 4.01 -5.44 7.62
C VAL A 123 3.03 -5.47 6.47
N ILE A 124 3.42 -6.08 5.36
CA ILE A 124 2.53 -6.32 4.24
C ILE A 124 1.76 -7.62 4.54
N LEU A 125 0.44 -7.55 4.52
CA LEU A 125 -0.45 -8.68 4.70
C LEU A 125 -0.85 -9.17 3.30
N ASN A 126 -0.48 -10.41 2.98
CA ASN A 126 -0.84 -11.08 1.73
C ASN A 126 -2.18 -11.78 1.83
#